data_AF-A0A925H245-F1
#
_entry.id   AF-A0A925H245-F1
#
_cell.length_a   1.000
_cell.length_b   1.000
_cell.length_c   1.000
_cell.angle_alpha   90.00
_cell.angle_beta   90.00
_cell.angle_gamma   90.00
#
_symmetry.space_group_name_H-M   'P 1'
#
loop_
_entity.id
_entity.type
_entity.pdbx_description
1 polymer ?
#
loop_
_entity_poly.entity_id
_entity_poly.type
_entity_poly.pdbx_seq_one_letter_code
_entity_poly.pdbx_strand_id
1 'polypeptide(L)'
;MTYARARLWLGISNVGFFVVLSVLALWLDLPHRFLAGRTAPFVLAVALASYILISFPFDVFGGYLLPVWHQRTSLSLPVFLVAWLRGVLSQGLLMGFCGYAILLAGSYAGTAASIA
;
A
#
# COMPACT_ATOMS: atom_id res chain seq x y z
N MET A 1 22.31 -13.49 9.62
CA MET A 1 21.17 -13.87 8.75
C MET A 1 21.56 -13.69 7.29
N THR A 2 20.97 -14.44 6.35
CA THR A 2 21.19 -14.19 4.91
C THR A 2 20.26 -13.10 4.38
N TYR A 3 20.68 -12.39 3.33
CA TYR A 3 19.88 -11.36 2.67
C TYR A 3 18.48 -11.86 2.26
N ALA A 4 18.43 -13.06 1.67
CA ALA A 4 17.18 -13.69 1.26
C ALA A 4 16.24 -13.94 2.44
N ARG A 5 16.77 -14.41 3.57
CA ARG A 5 15.98 -14.67 4.78
C ARG A 5 15.44 -13.36 5.36
N ALA A 6 16.28 -12.33 5.48
CA ALA A 6 15.87 -11.03 6.01
C ALA A 6 14.80 -10.35 5.13
N ARG A 7 14.90 -10.47 3.80
CA ARG A 7 13.87 -9.98 2.86
C ARG A 7 12.54 -10.75 2.99
N LEU A 8 12.60 -12.07 3.17
CA LEU A 8 11.42 -12.90 3.39
C LEU A 8 10.70 -12.54 4.70
N TRP A 9 11.44 -12.37 5.80
CA TRP A 9 10.87 -11.95 7.09
C TRP A 9 10.23 -10.56 7.02
N LEU A 10 10.83 -9.63 6.30
CA LEU A 10 10.26 -8.31 6.08
C LEU A 10 8.94 -8.39 5.30
N GLY A 11 8.87 -9.26 4.28
CA GLY A 11 7.63 -9.53 3.55
C GLY A 11 6.53 -10.09 4.44
N ILE A 12 6.83 -11.12 5.23
CA ILE A 12 5.87 -11.73 6.17
C ILE A 12 5.37 -10.69 7.18
N SER A 13 6.28 -9.86 7.71
CA SER A 13 5.96 -8.82 8.70
C SER A 13 5.07 -7.74 8.10
N ASN A 14 5.33 -7.31 6.86
CA ASN A 14 4.52 -6.32 6.17
C ASN A 14 3.08 -6.83 5.95
N VAL A 15 2.93 -8.06 5.44
CA VAL A 15 1.60 -8.67 5.26
C VAL A 15 0.87 -8.81 6.60
N GLY A 16 1.55 -9.34 7.62
CA GLY A 16 0.98 -9.48 8.96
C GLY A 16 0.55 -8.14 9.56
N PHE A 17 1.34 -7.08 9.36
CA PHE A 17 1.01 -5.73 9.80
C PHE A 17 -0.29 -5.22 9.15
N PHE A 18 -0.43 -5.35 7.83
CA PHE A 18 -1.64 -4.95 7.13
C PHE A 18 -2.86 -5.74 7.59
N VAL A 19 -2.73 -7.06 7.82
CA VAL A 19 -3.84 -7.88 8.33
C VAL A 19 -4.29 -7.39 9.70
N VAL A 20 -3.37 -7.20 10.64
CA VAL A 20 -3.70 -6.71 11.99
C VAL A 20 -4.31 -5.31 11.92
N LEU A 21 -3.75 -4.42 11.09
CA LEU A 21 -4.26 -3.08 10.89
C LEU A 21 -5.69 -3.09 10.32
N SER A 22 -5.96 -3.93 9.32
CA SER A 22 -7.30 -4.08 8.74
C SER A 22 -8.31 -4.63 9.75
N VAL A 23 -7.92 -5.63 10.55
CA VAL A 23 -8.78 -6.17 11.61
C VAL A 23 -9.08 -5.08 12.65
N LEU A 24 -8.08 -4.32 13.08
CA LEU A 24 -8.28 -3.20 14.01
C LEU A 24 -9.15 -2.10 13.41
N ALA A 25 -8.96 -1.77 12.12
CA ALA A 25 -9.76 -0.77 11.42
C ALA A 25 -11.24 -1.17 11.35
N LEU A 26 -11.52 -2.43 11.06
CA LEU A 26 -12.87 -2.97 11.06
C LEU A 26 -13.46 -3.04 12.47
N TRP A 27 -12.67 -3.46 13.46
CA TRP A 27 -13.11 -3.55 14.86
C TRP A 27 -13.50 -2.17 15.44
N LEU A 28 -12.78 -1.12 15.07
CA LEU A 28 -13.06 0.26 15.49
C LEU A 28 -14.09 0.98 14.60
N ASP A 29 -14.59 0.31 13.55
CA ASP A 29 -15.48 0.88 12.55
C ASP A 29 -14.94 2.18 11.93
N LEU A 30 -13.61 2.24 11.76
CA LEU A 30 -12.88 3.37 11.20
C LEU A 30 -13.41 3.78 9.80
N PRO A 31 -13.69 2.85 8.88
CA PRO A 31 -14.19 3.22 7.56
C PRO A 31 -15.52 3.97 7.63
N HIS A 32 -16.47 3.49 8.42
CA HIS A 32 -17.77 4.15 8.53
C HIS A 32 -17.63 5.52 9.23
N ARG A 33 -16.87 5.60 10.32
CA ARG A 33 -16.72 6.84 11.11
C ARG A 33 -16.05 7.98 10.34
N PHE A 34 -15.03 7.69 9.55
CA PHE A 34 -14.23 8.72 8.88
C PHE A 34 -14.63 8.97 7.41
N LEU A 35 -15.22 7.96 6.76
CA LEU A 35 -15.48 8.00 5.32
C LEU A 35 -16.97 8.07 4.97
N ALA A 36 -17.88 7.92 5.95
CA ALA A 36 -19.31 8.11 5.70
C ALA A 36 -19.61 9.52 5.16
N GLY A 37 -20.46 9.58 4.15
CA GLY A 37 -20.85 10.83 3.49
C GLY A 37 -19.77 11.48 2.62
N ARG A 38 -18.62 10.82 2.40
CA ARG A 38 -17.59 11.27 1.46
C ARG A 38 -17.81 10.66 0.08
N THR A 39 -17.32 11.33 -0.95
CA THR A 39 -17.41 10.83 -2.32
C THR A 39 -16.48 9.64 -2.54
N ALA A 40 -16.91 8.67 -3.34
CA ALA A 40 -16.12 7.49 -3.72
C ALA A 40 -14.66 7.81 -4.15
N PRO A 41 -14.39 8.80 -5.04
CA PRO A 41 -13.02 9.15 -5.40
C PRO A 41 -12.20 9.71 -4.23
N PHE A 42 -12.81 10.46 -3.32
CA PHE A 42 -12.13 10.96 -2.13
C PHE A 42 -11.74 9.82 -1.19
N VAL A 43 -12.66 8.88 -0.97
CA VAL A 43 -12.40 7.68 -0.15
C VAL A 43 -11.26 6.85 -0.74
N LEU A 44 -11.27 6.63 -2.06
CA LEU A 44 -10.21 5.91 -2.76
C LEU A 44 -8.86 6.63 -2.62
N ALA A 45 -8.83 7.95 -2.79
CA ALA A 45 -7.60 8.74 -2.65
C ALA A 45 -7.02 8.66 -1.23
N VAL A 46 -7.87 8.77 -0.19
CA VAL A 46 -7.45 8.63 1.21
C VAL A 46 -6.94 7.23 1.51
N ALA A 47 -7.60 6.19 0.98
CA ALA A 47 -7.17 4.80 1.15
C ALA A 47 -5.79 4.56 0.52
N LEU A 48 -5.57 5.04 -0.71
CA LEU A 48 -4.28 4.93 -1.40
C LEU A 48 -3.17 5.72 -0.70
N ALA A 49 -3.46 6.95 -0.26
CA ALA A 49 -2.49 7.77 0.47
C ALA A 49 -2.09 7.10 1.80
N SER A 50 -3.06 6.54 2.52
CA SER A 50 -2.81 5.80 3.76
C SER A 50 -1.96 4.56 3.50
N TYR A 51 -2.30 3.79 2.45
CA TYR A 51 -1.54 2.62 2.03
C TYR A 51 -0.07 2.96 1.71
N ILE A 52 0.18 4.04 0.96
CA ILE A 52 1.53 4.50 0.62
C ILE A 52 2.29 4.90 1.89
N LEU A 53 1.66 5.68 2.77
CA LEU A 53 2.29 6.17 3.99
C LEU A 53 2.65 5.03 4.95
N ILE A 54 1.77 4.05 5.09
CA ILE A 54 1.98 2.87 5.94
C ILE A 54 3.02 1.92 5.33
N SER A 55 3.05 1.77 4.00
CA SER A 55 4.01 0.90 3.31
C SER A 55 5.42 1.50 3.28
N PHE A 56 5.54 2.83 3.30
CA PHE A 56 6.81 3.55 3.22
C PHE A 56 7.93 3.00 4.12
N PRO A 57 7.74 2.79 5.45
CA PRO A 57 8.79 2.22 6.28
C PRO A 57 9.26 0.85 5.78
N PHE A 58 8.34 -0.03 5.37
CA PHE A 58 8.70 -1.36 4.84
C PHE A 58 9.47 -1.25 3.51
N ASP A 59 9.11 -0.30 2.65
CA ASP A 59 9.83 -0.02 1.41
C ASP A 59 11.25 0.50 1.66
N VAL A 60 11.44 1.37 2.65
CA VAL A 60 12.76 1.87 3.04
C VAL A 60 13.60 0.74 3.63
N PHE A 61 13.05 -0.05 4.55
CA PHE A 61 13.77 -1.16 5.15
C PHE A 61 14.15 -2.22 4.10
N GLY A 62 13.22 -2.62 3.24
CA GLY A 62 13.43 -3.67 2.24
C GLY A 62 14.23 -3.22 1.01
N GLY A 63 14.02 -1.98 0.56
CA GLY A 63 14.58 -1.43 -0.67
C GLY A 63 15.89 -0.67 -0.48
N TYR A 64 16.13 -0.08 0.70
CA TYR A 64 17.32 0.74 0.96
C TYR A 64 18.22 0.17 2.08
N LEU A 65 17.67 -0.07 3.27
CA LEU A 65 18.47 -0.47 4.44
C LEU A 65 19.04 -1.89 4.34
N LEU A 66 18.21 -2.88 3.99
CA LEU A 66 18.62 -4.29 3.89
C LEU A 66 19.75 -4.51 2.87
N PRO A 67 19.67 -3.93 1.65
CA PRO A 67 20.73 -4.06 0.65
C PRO A 67 22.04 -3.38 1.08
N VAL A 68 21.96 -2.21 1.75
CA VAL A 68 23.15 -1.51 2.28
C VAL A 68 23.82 -2.35 3.37
N TRP A 69 23.05 -2.90 4.32
CA TRP A 69 23.59 -3.74 5.39
C TRP A 69 24.24 -5.04 4.90
N HIS A 70 23.73 -5.60 3.80
CA HIS A 70 24.33 -6.79 3.18
C HIS A 70 25.36 -6.46 2.09
N GLN A 71 25.79 -5.19 1.99
CA GLN A 71 26.77 -4.69 1.01
C GLN A 71 26.42 -5.05 -0.45
N ARG A 72 25.13 -5.12 -0.78
CA ARG A 72 24.62 -5.44 -2.13
C ARG A 72 24.44 -4.22 -3.02
N THR A 73 24.38 -3.02 -2.43
CA THR A 73 24.22 -1.76 -3.17
C THR A 73 24.80 -0.60 -2.39
N SER A 74 25.40 0.36 -3.12
CA SER A 74 25.89 1.65 -2.62
C SER A 74 25.05 2.81 -3.16
N LEU A 75 23.75 2.59 -3.38
CA LEU A 75 22.87 3.63 -3.88
C LEU A 75 22.80 4.78 -2.88
N SER A 76 22.89 6.02 -3.38
CA SER A 76 22.64 7.19 -2.56
C SER A 76 21.13 7.32 -2.25
N LEU A 77 20.80 7.85 -1.07
CA LEU A 77 19.42 8.03 -0.61
C LEU A 77 18.54 8.80 -1.63
N PRO A 78 19.01 9.87 -2.30
CA PRO A 78 18.19 10.58 -3.29
C PRO A 78 17.82 9.73 -4.50
N VAL A 79 18.75 8.90 -4.98
CA VAL A 79 18.50 8.01 -6.13
C VAL A 79 17.47 6.95 -5.76
N PHE A 80 17.53 6.42 -4.53
CA PHE A 80 16.51 5.53 -3.99
C PHE A 80 15.13 6.21 -3.94
N LEU A 81 15.04 7.44 -3.42
CA LEU A 81 13.77 8.17 -3.32
C LEU A 81 13.14 8.43 -4.68
N VAL A 82 13.93 8.79 -5.71
CA VAL A 82 13.42 8.99 -7.07
C VAL A 82 12.91 7.68 -7.67
N ALA A 83 13.65 6.58 -7.49
CA ALA A 83 13.22 5.27 -7.95
C ALA A 83 11.95 4.79 -7.22
N TRP A 84 11.88 4.99 -5.91
CA TRP A 84 10.72 4.70 -5.08
C TRP A 84 9.51 5.53 -5.51
N LEU A 85 9.66 6.84 -5.68
CA LEU A 85 8.59 7.72 -6.11
C LEU A 85 8.02 7.30 -7.47
N ARG A 86 8.89 6.95 -8.43
CA ARG A 86 8.45 6.42 -9.73
C ARG A 86 7.64 5.13 -9.58
N GLY A 87 8.09 4.21 -8.72
CA GLY A 87 7.39 2.96 -8.46
C GLY A 87 6.04 3.17 -7.77
N VAL A 88 6.00 4.02 -6.75
CA VAL A 88 4.77 4.36 -6.02
C VAL A 88 3.78 5.09 -6.91
N LEU A 89 4.24 5.99 -7.78
CA LEU A 89 3.37 6.65 -8.75
C LEU A 89 2.80 5.66 -9.76
N SER A 90 3.63 4.79 -10.35
CA SER A 90 3.14 3.82 -11.32
C SER A 90 2.16 2.83 -10.70
N GLN A 91 2.48 2.33 -9.50
CA GLN A 91 1.60 1.41 -8.76
C GLN A 91 0.32 2.12 -8.31
N GLY A 92 0.43 3.33 -7.76
CA GLY A 92 -0.70 4.11 -7.28
C GLY A 92 -1.68 4.48 -8.38
N LEU A 93 -1.18 4.84 -9.58
CA LEU A 93 -2.02 5.09 -10.74
C LEU A 93 -2.77 3.83 -11.18
N LEU A 94 -2.09 2.68 -11.24
CA LEU A 94 -2.73 1.42 -11.60
C LEU A 94 -3.78 1.01 -10.57
N MET A 95 -3.44 1.04 -9.28
CA MET A 95 -4.36 0.73 -8.18
C MET A 95 -5.54 1.69 -8.15
N GLY A 96 -5.32 2.99 -8.36
CA GLY A 96 -6.36 4.00 -8.44
C GLY A 96 -7.29 3.79 -9.63
N PHE A 97 -6.73 3.46 -10.80
CA PHE A 97 -7.53 3.14 -11.98
C PHE A 97 -8.41 1.90 -11.74
N CYS A 98 -7.82 0.80 -11.26
CA CYS A 98 -8.56 -0.43 -10.96
C CYS A 98 -9.63 -0.20 -9.87
N GLY A 99 -9.28 0.47 -8.77
CA GLY A 99 -10.22 0.77 -7.69
C GLY A 99 -11.37 1.65 -8.16
N TYR A 100 -11.08 2.66 -8.99
CA TYR A 100 -12.12 3.52 -9.56
C TYR A 100 -13.04 2.76 -10.52
N ALA A 101 -12.49 1.86 -11.35
CA ALA A 101 -13.27 1.00 -12.23
C ALA A 101 -14.22 0.09 -11.44
N ILE A 102 -13.77 -0.50 -10.33
CA ILE A 102 -14.60 -1.33 -9.44
C ILE A 102 -15.72 -0.48 -8.81
N LEU A 103 -15.42 0.73 -8.35
CA LEU A 103 -16.42 1.63 -7.76
C LEU A 103 -17.47 2.06 -8.80
N LEU A 104 -17.06 2.34 -10.04
CA LEU A 104 -17.98 2.61 -11.13
C LEU A 104 -18.86 1.39 -11.43
N ALA A 105 -18.28 0.20 -11.56
CA ALA A 105 -19.04 -1.03 -11.80
C ALA A 105 -20.09 -1.28 -10.71
N GLY A 106 -19.71 -1.11 -9.44
CA GLY A 106 -20.61 -1.20 -8.30
C GLY A 106 -21.73 -0.14 -8.30
N SER A 107 -21.45 1.06 -8.80
CA SER A 107 -22.45 2.13 -8.90
C SER A 107 -23.53 1.88 -9.96
N TYR A 108 -23.19 1.20 -11.07
CA TYR A 108 -24.13 0.92 -12.15
C TYR A 108 -24.93 -0.38 -11.98
N ALA A 109 -24.33 -1.41 -11.37
CA ALA A 109 -24.91 -2.76 -11.34
C ALA A 109 -24.94 -3.41 -9.94
N GLY A 110 -24.73 -2.61 -8.89
CA GLY A 110 -24.83 -3.05 -7.49
C GLY A 110 -23.68 -3.96 -7.05
N THR A 111 -23.84 -4.60 -5.89
CA THR A 111 -22.77 -5.40 -5.24
C THR A 111 -22.27 -6.54 -6.13
N ALA A 112 -23.14 -7.18 -6.90
CA ALA A 112 -22.79 -8.28 -7.79
C ALA A 112 -21.76 -7.91 -8.87
N ALA A 113 -21.81 -6.68 -9.40
CA ALA A 113 -20.86 -6.22 -10.42
C ALA A 113 -19.53 -5.73 -9.85
N SER A 114 -19.44 -5.49 -8.54
CA SER A 114 -18.18 -5.14 -7.88
C SER A 114 -17.31 -6.35 -7.49
N ILE A 115 -17.91 -7.55 -7.48
CA ILE A 115 -17.27 -8.82 -7.06
C ILE A 115 -17.12 -9.84 -8.21
N ALA A 116 -17.65 -9.54 -9.40
CA ALA A 116 -17.53 -10.34 -10.62
C ALA A 116 -16.30 -9.95 -11.43
#